data_AF-K1T2L8-F1
#
_entry.id   AF-K1T2L8-F1
#
_cell.length_a   1.000
_cell.length_b   1.000
_cell.length_c   1.000
_cell.angle_alpha   90.00
_cell.angle_beta   90.00
_cell.angle_gamma   90.00
#
_symmetry.space_group_name_H-M   'P 1'
#
loop_
_entity.id
_entity.type
_entity.pdbx_description
1 polymer ?
#
loop_
_entity_poly.entity_id
_entity_poly.type
_entity_poly.pdbx_seq_one_letter_code
_entity_poly.pdbx_strand_id
1 'polypeptide(L)'
;MPFLRPFPVKISIMPGRRNKKELTEQDVKEIVTLTYQTTRINWKSVSMRSMPITIAYAALVAKFVPHFPNGQLTEFGKNNLWML
;
A
#
# COMPACT_ATOMS: atom_id res chain seq x y z
N MET A 1 -7.46 -24.31 20.23
CA MET A 1 -6.53 -23.56 19.35
C MET A 1 -6.46 -22.12 19.86
N PRO A 2 -5.28 -21.54 20.11
CA PRO A 2 -5.22 -20.14 20.52
C PRO A 2 -5.70 -19.28 19.34
N PHE A 3 -6.65 -18.39 19.59
CA PHE A 3 -7.07 -17.37 18.63
C PHE A 3 -5.82 -16.58 18.20
N LEU A 4 -5.29 -16.84 17.00
CA LEU A 4 -4.33 -15.96 16.34
C LEU A 4 -5.05 -14.64 16.08
N ARG A 5 -4.95 -13.70 17.04
CA ARG A 5 -5.46 -12.35 16.85
C ARG A 5 -4.74 -11.75 15.64
N PRO A 6 -5.46 -11.28 14.62
CA PRO A 6 -4.81 -10.65 13.47
C PRO A 6 -3.96 -9.48 13.97
N PHE A 7 -2.72 -9.41 13.48
CA PHE A 7 -1.80 -8.34 13.88
C PHE A 7 -2.39 -6.98 13.43
N PRO A 8 -2.60 -6.03 14.35
CA PRO A 8 -3.26 -4.77 14.03
C PRO A 8 -2.36 -3.89 13.16
N VAL A 9 -3.00 -3.10 12.29
CA VAL A 9 -2.30 -2.10 11.47
C VAL A 9 -2.25 -0.78 12.26
N LYS A 10 -1.04 -0.27 12.50
CA LYS A 10 -0.86 1.06 13.09
C LYS A 10 -1.01 2.12 11.99
N ILE A 11 -1.93 3.06 12.18
CA ILE A 11 -2.18 4.19 11.27
C ILE A 11 -1.84 5.48 12.01
N SER A 12 -1.05 6.34 11.38
CA SER A 12 -0.75 7.69 11.86
C SER A 12 -1.20 8.68 10.80
N ILE A 13 -2.15 9.55 11.14
CA ILE A 13 -2.72 10.52 10.21
C ILE A 13 -2.18 11.90 10.58
N MET A 14 -1.67 12.62 9.60
CA MET A 14 -1.11 13.95 9.77
C MET A 14 -1.63 14.86 8.64
N PRO A 15 -1.92 16.13 8.93
CA PRO A 15 -2.26 17.09 7.88
C PRO A 15 -1.09 17.27 6.91
N GLY A 16 -1.40 17.48 5.63
CA GLY A 16 -0.37 17.73 4.61
C GLY A 16 0.40 19.02 4.90
N ARG A 17 1.72 19.05 4.62
CA ARG A 17 2.61 20.19 4.95
C ARG A 17 2.14 21.57 4.48
N ARG A 18 1.35 21.64 3.40
CA ARG A 18 0.80 22.89 2.84
C ARG A 18 -0.70 23.05 3.08
N ASN A 19 -1.34 22.05 3.68
CA ASN A 19 -2.76 22.08 3.94
C ASN A 19 -3.01 22.69 5.32
N LYS A 20 -3.65 23.87 5.34
CA LYS A 20 -4.03 24.55 6.58
C LYS A 20 -5.38 24.06 7.12
N LYS A 21 -6.10 23.21 6.37
CA LYS A 21 -7.38 22.67 6.79
C LYS A 21 -7.15 21.62 7.87
N GLU A 22 -7.86 21.75 8.99
CA GLU A 22 -7.95 20.69 9.99
C GLU A 22 -8.67 19.47 9.42
N LEU A 23 -8.24 18.30 9.86
CA LEU A 23 -8.88 17.05 9.49
C LEU A 23 -10.19 16.91 10.26
N THR A 24 -11.28 16.72 9.53
CA THR A 24 -12.57 16.40 10.14
C THR A 24 -12.61 14.91 10.50
N GLU A 25 -13.56 14.52 11.36
CA GLU A 25 -13.80 13.10 11.67
C GLU A 25 -14.14 12.28 10.42
N GLN A 26 -14.84 12.91 9.46
CA GLN A 26 -15.17 12.29 8.19
C GLN A 26 -13.91 12.03 7.35
N ASP A 27 -12.97 12.99 7.28
CA ASP A 27 -11.69 12.80 6.60
C ASP A 27 -10.91 11.61 7.21
N VAL A 28 -10.88 11.53 8.55
CA VAL A 28 -10.22 10.42 9.28
C VAL A 28 -10.87 9.08 8.94
N LYS A 29 -12.21 9.02 8.94
CA LYS A 29 -12.97 7.82 8.60
C LYS A 29 -12.70 7.36 7.17
N GLU A 30 -12.63 8.28 6.22
CA GLU A 30 -12.30 8.00 4.82
C GLU A 30 -10.88 7.45 4.66
N ILE A 31 -9.90 8.05 5.34
CA ILE A 31 -8.50 7.57 5.31
C ILE A 31 -8.37 6.16 5.89
N VAL A 32 -9.04 5.89 7.02
CA VAL A 32 -9.04 4.54 7.64
C VAL A 32 -9.74 3.54 6.71
N THR A 33 -10.86 3.92 6.10
CA THR A 33 -11.59 3.07 5.16
C THR A 33 -10.75 2.75 3.94
N LEU A 34 -10.09 3.75 3.35
CA LEU A 34 -9.17 3.57 2.22
C LEU A 34 -8.00 2.65 2.60
N THR A 35 -7.42 2.84 3.78
CA THR A 35 -6.35 1.97 4.29
C THR A 35 -6.83 0.53 4.41
N TYR A 36 -8.04 0.30 4.94
CA TYR A 36 -8.65 -1.02 4.99
C TYR A 36 -8.88 -1.62 3.59
N GLN A 37 -9.50 -0.88 2.68
CA GLN A 37 -9.78 -1.32 1.30
C GLN A 37 -8.49 -1.71 0.57
N THR A 38 -7.44 -0.91 0.69
CA THR A 38 -6.15 -1.19 0.06
C THR A 38 -5.41 -2.39 0.64
N THR A 39 -5.75 -2.86 1.85
CA THR A 39 -5.25 -4.16 2.37
C THR A 39 -5.97 -5.37 1.76
N ARG A 40 -7.17 -5.17 1.18
CA ARG A 40 -8.00 -6.22 0.60
C ARG A 40 -7.76 -6.42 -0.89
N ILE A 41 -7.28 -5.38 -1.57
CA ILE A 41 -6.89 -5.49 -2.98
C ILE A 41 -5.51 -6.14 -3.03
N ASN A 42 -5.43 -7.39 -3.48
CA ASN A 42 -4.17 -8.09 -3.69
C ASN A 42 -4.27 -9.01 -4.90
N TRP A 43 -3.56 -8.68 -5.98
CA TRP A 43 -3.53 -9.52 -7.18
C TRP A 43 -2.49 -10.65 -7.10
N LYS A 44 -1.64 -10.67 -6.06
CA LYS A 44 -0.64 -11.74 -5.84
C LYS A 44 -1.24 -13.00 -5.21
N SER A 45 -2.32 -12.86 -4.42
CA SER A 45 -2.94 -13.98 -3.71
C SER A 45 -4.34 -13.63 -3.22
N VAL A 46 -5.18 -14.66 -3.08
CA VAL A 46 -6.50 -14.59 -2.43
C VAL A 46 -6.42 -14.46 -0.90
N SER A 47 -5.24 -14.68 -0.29
CA SER A 47 -5.07 -14.53 1.16
C SER A 47 -5.00 -13.05 1.57
N MET A 48 -5.73 -12.69 2.62
CA MET A 48 -5.63 -11.37 3.23
C MET A 48 -4.25 -11.12 3.83
N ARG A 49 -3.70 -9.92 3.60
CA ARG A 49 -2.48 -9.42 4.25
C ARG A 49 -2.81 -8.17 5.06
N SER A 50 -2.08 -7.95 6.13
CA SER A 50 -2.21 -6.75 6.99
C SER A 50 -1.46 -5.52 6.42
N MET A 51 -1.11 -5.51 5.13
CA MET A 51 -0.34 -4.44 4.50
C MET A 51 -1.08 -3.88 3.29
N PRO A 52 -1.27 -2.55 3.19
CA PRO A 52 -1.82 -1.91 2.00
C PRO A 52 -1.02 -2.23 0.74
N ILE A 53 -1.72 -2.46 -0.38
CA ILE A 53 -1.14 -2.69 -1.71
C ILE A 53 -0.20 -1.58 -2.16
N THR A 54 -0.49 -0.33 -1.76
CA THR A 54 0.31 0.86 -2.06
C THR A 54 1.73 0.76 -1.49
N ILE A 55 1.89 0.17 -0.30
CA ILE A 55 3.20 -0.07 0.32
C ILE A 55 3.82 -1.36 -0.23
N ALA A 56 3.02 -2.42 -0.35
CA ALA A 56 3.48 -3.73 -0.79
C ALA A 56 4.12 -3.69 -2.19
N TYR A 57 3.46 -3.02 -3.13
CA TYR A 57 3.93 -2.96 -4.52
C TYR A 57 5.15 -2.05 -4.66
N ALA A 58 5.18 -0.92 -3.94
CA ALA A 58 6.38 -0.08 -3.88
C ALA A 58 7.59 -0.85 -3.35
N ALA A 59 7.42 -1.69 -2.32
CA ALA A 59 8.48 -2.53 -1.79
C ALA A 59 8.95 -3.61 -2.79
N LEU A 60 8.03 -4.23 -3.53
CA LEU A 60 8.39 -5.18 -4.61
C LEU A 60 9.19 -4.49 -5.70
N VAL A 61 8.73 -3.33 -6.18
CA VAL A 61 9.44 -2.53 -7.19
C VAL A 61 10.84 -2.15 -6.70
N ALA A 62 10.95 -1.63 -5.47
CA ALA A 62 12.23 -1.25 -4.87
C ALA A 62 13.22 -2.43 -4.78
N LYS A 63 12.73 -3.67 -4.63
CA LYS A 63 13.57 -4.87 -4.62
C LYS A 63 14.09 -5.23 -6.02
N PHE A 64 13.30 -5.02 -7.07
CA PHE A 64 13.66 -5.43 -8.43
C PHE A 64 14.46 -4.38 -9.21
N VAL A 65 14.13 -3.09 -9.04
CA VAL A 65 14.76 -1.97 -9.78
C VAL A 65 16.30 -1.99 -9.75
N PRO A 66 16.98 -2.31 -8.63
CA PRO A 66 18.44 -2.38 -8.59
C PRO A 66 19.08 -3.41 -9.54
N HIS A 67 18.31 -4.41 -9.99
CA HIS A 67 18.78 -5.46 -10.89
C HIS A 67 18.53 -5.12 -12.37
N PHE A 68 17.93 -3.97 -12.69
CA PHE A 68 17.67 -3.58 -14.06
C PHE A 68 18.94 -3.04 -14.73
N PRO A 69 19.31 -3.51 -15.94
CA PRO A 69 20.58 -3.17 -16.59
C PRO A 69 20.88 -1.67 -16.69
N ASN A 70 19.83 -0.84 -16.84
CA ASN A 70 19.94 0.62 -16.96
C ASN A 70 19.18 1.36 -15.84
N GLY A 71 18.77 0.66 -14.77
CA GLY A 71 17.90 1.22 -13.72
C GLY A 71 16.52 1.67 -14.21
N GLN A 72 16.11 1.26 -15.41
CA GLN A 72 14.85 1.67 -16.04
C GLN A 72 14.01 0.46 -16.44
N LEU A 73 12.70 0.62 -16.27
CA LEU A 73 11.70 -0.32 -16.74
C LEU A 73 11.42 -0.09 -18.24
N THR A 74 11.18 -1.16 -18.99
CA THR A 74 10.77 -1.06 -20.39
C THR A 74 9.39 -0.41 -20.53
N GLU A 75 9.08 0.17 -21.70
CA GLU A 75 7.75 0.76 -21.95
C GLU A 75 6.60 -0.23 -21.70
N PHE A 76 6.81 -1.51 -22.05
CA PHE A 76 5.83 -2.58 -21.79
C PHE A 76 5.51 -2.69 -20.29
N GLY A 77 6.52 -2.66 -19.43
CA GLY A 77 6.36 -2.80 -17.98
C GLY A 77 5.61 -1.64 -17.32
N LYS A 78 5.59 -0.45 -17.93
CA LYS A 78 4.95 0.73 -17.31
C LYS A 78 3.44 0.61 -17.17
N ASN A 79 2.81 -0.25 -17.99
CA ASN A 79 1.37 -0.40 -18.07
C ASN A 79 0.86 -1.75 -17.53
N ASN A 80 1.70 -2.51 -16.83
CA ASN A 80 1.32 -3.80 -16.26
C ASN A 80 1.94 -4.05 -14.87
N LEU A 81 1.48 -5.10 -14.20
CA LEU A 81 1.92 -5.49 -12.87
C LEU A 81 3.00 -6.58 -12.94
N TRP A 82 4.08 -6.34 -13.69
CA TRP A 82 5.20 -7.27 -13.91
C TRP A 82 5.88 -7.78 -12.62
N MET A 83 5.74 -7.06 -11.51
CA MET A 83 6.39 -7.38 -10.22
C MET A 83 5.62 -8.39 -9.36
N LEU A 84 4.46 -8.86 -9.81
CA LEU A 84 3.62 -9.80 -9.06
C LEU A 84 4.19 -11.21 -9.01
#